data_AF-A0A495UI92-F1
#
_entry.id   AF-A0A495UI92-F1
#
_cell.length_a   1.000
_cell.length_b   1.000
_cell.length_c   1.000
_cell.angle_alpha   90.00
_cell.angle_beta   90.00
_cell.angle_gamma   90.00
#
_symmetry.space_group_name_H-M   'P 1'
#
loop_
_entity.id
_entity.type
_entity.pdbx_description
1 polymer ?
#
loop_
_entity_poly.entity_id
_entity_poly.type
_entity_poly.pdbx_seq_one_letter_code
_entity_poly.pdbx_strand_id
1 'polypeptide(L)'
;MGAHALGAAAYAAKAAEIVDPGRGGAAEIEWQLANMSQTARTALRRLPALGEDSSGPLGAGLLASGVLGENIRILQSALAPRA
;
A
#
# COMPACT_ATOMS: atom_id res chain seq x y z
N MET A 1 12.42 -0.18 6.83
CA MET A 1 12.38 -0.41 5.35
C MET A 1 10.98 -0.70 4.81
N GLY A 2 10.18 -1.62 5.39
CA GLY A 2 8.86 -1.99 4.83
C GLY A 2 7.82 -0.86 4.65
N ALA A 3 7.77 0.12 5.55
CA ALA A 3 6.87 1.27 5.39
C ALA A 3 7.21 2.14 4.16
N HIS A 4 8.49 2.23 3.78
CA HIS A 4 8.88 2.90 2.53
C HIS A 4 8.35 2.15 1.30
N ALA A 5 8.25 0.81 1.36
CA ALA A 5 7.71 0.02 0.26
C ALA A 5 6.20 0.25 0.08
N LEU A 6 5.42 0.31 1.16
CA LEU A 6 3.99 0.67 1.08
C LEU A 6 3.77 2.08 0.54
N GLY A 7 4.58 3.05 0.99
CA GLY A 7 4.52 4.41 0.46
C GLY A 7 4.84 4.47 -1.03
N ALA A 8 5.91 3.81 -1.48
CA ALA A 8 6.30 3.77 -2.89
C ALA A 8 5.21 3.11 -3.77
N ALA A 9 4.67 1.97 -3.31
CA ALA A 9 3.56 1.27 -3.95
C ALA A 9 2.32 2.17 -4.14
N ALA A 10 1.94 2.92 -3.11
CA ALA A 10 0.81 3.84 -3.16
C ALA A 10 1.03 5.03 -4.09
N TYR A 11 2.26 5.56 -4.17
CA TYR A 11 2.61 6.60 -5.13
C TYR A 11 2.60 6.10 -6.57
N ALA A 12 3.06 4.86 -6.82
CA ALA A 12 2.98 4.25 -8.14
C ALA A 12 1.53 4.10 -8.59
N ALA A 13 0.64 3.61 -7.72
CA ALA A 13 -0.80 3.54 -7.99
C ALA A 13 -1.40 4.93 -8.26
N LYS A 14 -1.04 5.95 -7.48
CA LYS A 14 -1.46 7.34 -7.73
C LYS A 14 -0.98 7.84 -9.09
N ALA A 15 0.26 7.54 -9.47
CA ALA A 15 0.82 7.94 -10.75
C ALA A 15 0.11 7.25 -11.92
N ALA A 16 -0.17 5.95 -11.80
CA ALA A 16 -0.93 5.20 -12.80
C ALA A 16 -2.35 5.77 -12.98
N GLU A 17 -3.01 6.15 -11.88
CA GLU A 17 -4.33 6.80 -11.91
C GLU A 17 -4.31 8.17 -12.62
N ILE A 18 -3.23 8.94 -12.49
CA ILE A 18 -3.06 10.20 -13.22
C ILE A 18 -2.94 9.95 -14.73
N VAL A 19 -2.34 8.82 -15.13
CA VAL A 19 -2.13 8.46 -16.55
C VAL A 19 -3.39 7.84 -17.17
N ASP A 20 -4.14 7.03 -16.43
CA ASP A 20 -5.39 6.37 -16.87
C ASP A 20 -6.50 6.55 -15.81
N PRO A 21 -7.19 7.72 -15.79
CA PRO A 21 -8.18 8.03 -14.77
C PRO A 21 -9.36 7.04 -14.73
N GLY A 22 -9.70 6.58 -13.52
CA GLY A 22 -10.75 5.61 -13.22
C GLY A 22 -10.30 4.15 -13.32
N ARG A 23 -9.05 3.87 -13.70
CA ARG A 23 -8.58 2.50 -13.95
C ARG A 23 -7.14 2.26 -13.52
N GLY A 24 -6.23 3.20 -13.81
CA GLY A 24 -4.79 3.01 -13.67
C GLY A 24 -4.36 2.67 -12.25
N GLY A 25 -4.94 3.32 -11.23
CA GLY A 25 -4.57 3.06 -9.84
C GLY A 25 -4.94 1.65 -9.39
N ALA A 26 -6.14 1.18 -9.74
CA ALA A 26 -6.59 -0.17 -9.43
C ALA A 26 -5.75 -1.22 -10.17
N ALA A 27 -5.52 -1.03 -11.46
CA ALA A 27 -4.72 -1.93 -12.28
C ALA A 27 -3.27 -2.05 -11.79
N GLU A 28 -2.67 -0.95 -11.34
CA GLU A 28 -1.31 -0.93 -10.78
C GLU A 28 -1.24 -1.69 -9.45
N ILE A 29 -2.23 -1.52 -8.56
CA ILE A 29 -2.30 -2.27 -7.29
C ILE A 29 -2.41 -3.78 -7.57
N GLU A 30 -3.27 -4.19 -8.50
CA GLU A 30 -3.41 -5.59 -8.91
C GLU A 30 -2.08 -6.15 -9.47
N TRP A 31 -1.43 -5.39 -10.35
CA TRP A 31 -0.14 -5.76 -10.92
C TRP A 31 0.93 -5.93 -9.84
N GLN A 32 1.03 -4.99 -8.88
CA GLN A 32 1.98 -5.08 -7.78
C GLN A 32 1.73 -6.34 -6.93
N LEU A 33 0.48 -6.63 -6.59
CA LEU A 33 0.12 -7.81 -5.78
C LEU A 33 0.44 -9.13 -6.50
N ALA A 34 0.23 -9.18 -7.82
CA ALA A 34 0.53 -10.33 -8.66
C ALA A 34 2.04 -10.57 -8.81
N ASN A 35 2.84 -9.50 -8.91
CA ASN A 35 4.28 -9.57 -9.12
C ASN A 35 5.12 -9.52 -7.83
N MET A 36 4.47 -9.41 -6.67
CA MET A 36 5.15 -9.32 -5.38
C MET A 36 5.83 -10.66 -5.00
N SER A 37 7.12 -10.60 -4.68
CA SER A 37 7.85 -11.76 -4.17
C SER A 37 7.29 -12.25 -2.84
N GLN A 38 7.42 -13.55 -2.58
CA GLN A 38 6.93 -14.15 -1.33
C GLN A 38 7.61 -13.55 -0.09
N THR A 39 8.90 -13.18 -0.19
CA THR A 39 9.63 -12.51 0.88
C THR A 39 9.05 -11.13 1.18
N ALA A 40 8.78 -10.32 0.14
CA ALA A 40 8.15 -9.01 0.33
C ALA A 40 6.74 -9.14 0.92
N ARG A 41 5.92 -10.06 0.39
CA ARG A 41 4.60 -10.38 0.93
C ARG A 41 4.67 -10.74 2.42
N THR A 42 5.60 -11.60 2.81
CA THR A 42 5.78 -12.02 4.21
C THR A 42 6.23 -10.88 5.11
N ALA A 43 7.15 -10.03 4.64
CA ALA A 43 7.65 -8.88 5.38
C ALA A 43 6.56 -7.81 5.58
N LEU A 44 5.80 -7.49 4.53
CA LEU A 44 4.74 -6.48 4.58
C LEU A 44 3.58 -6.88 5.50
N ARG A 45 3.26 -8.18 5.58
CA ARG A 45 2.24 -8.71 6.51
C ARG A 45 2.58 -8.54 8.00
N ARG A 46 3.84 -8.26 8.34
CA ARG A 46 4.28 -8.03 9.72
C ARG A 46 4.21 -6.55 10.13
N LEU A 47 3.87 -5.66 9.20
CA LEU A 47 3.72 -4.24 9.51
C LEU A 47 2.37 -3.99 10.20
N PRO A 48 2.29 -3.02 11.13
CA PRO A 48 1.01 -2.60 11.72
C PRO A 48 0.10 -2.00 10.64
N ALA A 49 -1.22 -1.98 10.87
CA ALA A 49 -2.12 -1.31 9.95
C ALA A 49 -1.84 0.20 9.96
N LEU A 50 -2.08 0.84 8.83
CA LEU A 50 -1.86 2.28 8.67
C LEU A 50 -2.72 3.07 9.67
N GLY A 51 -2.05 3.83 10.54
CA GLY A 51 -2.63 4.68 11.57
C GLY A 51 -2.76 4.03 12.95
N GLU A 52 -2.49 2.73 13.12
CA GLU A 52 -2.64 2.05 14.42
C GLU A 52 -1.48 2.32 15.38
N ASP A 53 -0.26 2.47 14.87
CA ASP A 53 0.93 2.83 15.67
C ASP A 53 1.35 4.26 15.36
N SER A 54 1.01 5.19 16.26
CA SER A 54 1.30 6.63 16.11
C SER A 54 2.79 6.99 16.21
N SER A 55 3.64 6.07 16.68
CA SER A 55 5.09 6.29 16.83
C SER A 55 5.89 5.85 15.60
N GLY A 56 5.26 5.12 14.67
CA GLY A 56 5.90 4.52 13.51
C GLY A 56 5.72 5.29 12.20
N PRO A 57 6.47 4.93 11.14
CA PRO A 57 6.34 5.53 9.80
C PRO A 57 4.98 5.28 9.11
N LEU A 58 4.14 4.41 9.69
CA LEU A 58 2.76 4.19 9.28
C LEU A 58 1.75 4.87 10.23
N GLY A 59 2.21 5.70 11.15
CA GLY A 59 1.36 6.50 12.03
C GLY A 59 0.66 7.65 11.30
N ALA A 60 0.13 8.60 12.06
CA ALA A 60 -0.51 9.79 11.49
C ALA A 60 0.46 10.57 10.59
N GLY A 61 -0.02 11.09 9.46
CA GLY A 61 0.77 11.86 8.52
C GLY A 61 0.31 11.73 7.07
N LEU A 62 1.14 12.23 6.14
CA LEU A 62 0.80 12.30 4.72
C LEU A 62 0.41 10.95 4.12
N LEU A 63 1.13 9.88 4.47
CA LEU A 63 0.83 8.53 3.99
C LEU A 63 -0.49 7.98 4.53
N ALA A 64 -0.96 8.44 5.69
CA ALA A 64 -2.23 8.00 6.28
C ALA A 64 -3.45 8.74 5.72
N SER A 65 -3.25 9.70 4.82
CA SER A 65 -4.27 10.64 4.35
C SER A 65 -4.51 10.57 2.84
N GLY A 66 -5.74 10.93 2.44
CA GLY A 66 -6.17 10.99 1.03
C GLY A 66 -5.91 9.70 0.25
N VAL A 67 -5.70 9.86 -1.07
CA VAL A 67 -5.52 8.75 -2.01
C VAL A 67 -4.34 7.82 -1.66
N LEU A 68 -3.29 8.35 -1.01
CA LEU A 68 -2.16 7.51 -0.60
C LEU A 68 -2.57 6.58 0.55
N GLY A 69 -3.30 7.10 1.54
CA GLY A 69 -3.81 6.29 2.64
C GLY A 69 -4.82 5.25 2.18
N GLU A 70 -5.68 5.61 1.22
CA GLU A 70 -6.61 4.68 0.57
C GLU A 70 -5.86 3.53 -0.12
N ASN A 71 -4.88 3.86 -0.98
CA ASN A 71 -4.07 2.86 -1.68
C ASN A 71 -3.29 1.95 -0.72
N ILE A 72 -2.69 2.50 0.35
CA ILE A 72 -1.98 1.69 1.36
C ILE A 72 -2.95 0.73 2.06
N ARG A 73 -4.15 1.18 2.46
CA ARG A 73 -5.14 0.32 3.13
C ARG A 73 -5.63 -0.80 2.20
N ILE A 74 -5.81 -0.53 0.90
CA ILE A 74 -6.16 -1.56 -0.08
C ILE A 74 -5.04 -2.62 -0.15
N LEU A 75 -3.79 -2.20 -0.27
CA LEU A 75 -2.63 -3.10 -0.29
C LEU A 75 -2.53 -3.93 0.99
N GLN A 76 -2.66 -3.30 2.16
CA GLN A 76 -2.63 -4.01 3.45
C GLN A 76 -3.77 -5.02 3.57
N SER A 77 -4.99 -4.66 3.13
CA SER A 77 -6.15 -5.56 3.15
C SER A 77 -5.95 -6.76 2.24
N ALA A 78 -5.39 -6.57 1.04
CA ALA A 78 -5.09 -7.65 0.12
C ALA A 78 -3.97 -8.59 0.60
N LEU A 79 -3.12 -8.12 1.52
CA LEU A 79 -2.04 -8.91 2.11
C LEU A 79 -2.46 -9.60 3.41
N ALA A 80 -3.56 -9.19 4.05
CA ALA A 80 -4.03 -9.76 5.30
C ALA A 80 -4.23 -11.29 5.19
N PRO A 81 -3.99 -12.06 6.27
CA PRO A 81 -4.38 -13.47 6.32
C PRO A 81 -5.85 -13.64 5.94
N ARG A 82 -6.13 -14.57 5.03
CA ARG A 82 -7.47 -15.15 4.94
C ARG A 82 -7.70 -15.93 6.23
N ALA A 83 -8.79 -15.61 6.93
CA ALA A 83 -9.26 -16.35 8.10
C ALA A 83 -9.64 -17.79 7.73
#